data_AF-A0A8T0CHU3-F1
#
_entry.id   AF-A0A8T0CHU3-F1
#
_cell.length_a   1.000
_cell.length_b   1.000
_cell.length_c   1.000
_cell.angle_alpha   90.00
_cell.angle_beta   90.00
_cell.angle_gamma   90.00
#
_symmetry.space_group_name_H-M   'P 1'
#
loop_
_entity.id
_entity.type
_entity.pdbx_description
1 polymer ?
#
loop_
_entity_poly.entity_id
_entity_poly.type
_entity_poly.pdbx_seq_one_letter_code
_entity_poly.pdbx_strand_id
1 'polypeptide(L)'
;MCGADTSYLTNGYLDTVVDWIPGMKGIRLWDLPTFVRTTDPDDVLFNFTMDAVERAYTASAMIFHTFDALESELLNALSSMFPRIYAIGPLSLLLNKLVKEDSPLKSIDCNLWMEDTECFRWLDSKEPKSVLYVNFGSIAILTREELIEFAMGLANSKQPFLWIIRPDLVKGDSSVLPREFIEETEGRSMYADWCPQEAVLNHLSIGGFLTHCGWNSIIESVSSGVPMICWPYFGDQRTNCTYACSKWEIGLELSGAVKRKEVEKLVRELMEGDKGKQMKERIVEWKTLAQEATDANGSSSINFDKLLNELLT
;
A
#
# COMPACT_ATOMS: atom_id res chain seq x y z
N MET A 1 -28.26 -3.16 -16.39
CA MET A 1 -29.30 -2.17 -16.05
C MET A 1 -28.77 -0.78 -16.42
N CYS A 2 -29.65 0.17 -16.71
CA CYS A 2 -29.37 1.44 -17.39
C CYS A 2 -28.22 2.27 -16.78
N GLY A 3 -27.33 2.76 -17.65
CA GLY A 3 -26.94 4.18 -17.60
C GLY A 3 -25.73 4.61 -16.78
N ALA A 4 -24.65 3.83 -16.72
CA ALA A 4 -23.34 4.46 -16.47
C ALA A 4 -22.87 5.09 -17.79
N ASP A 5 -22.94 6.41 -17.92
CA ASP A 5 -22.25 7.08 -19.03
C ASP A 5 -20.74 6.97 -18.80
N THR A 6 -20.13 5.96 -19.43
CA THR A 6 -18.69 5.71 -19.33
C THR A 6 -17.85 6.88 -19.85
N SER A 7 -18.46 7.87 -20.53
CA SER A 7 -17.78 9.09 -20.94
C SER A 7 -17.15 9.82 -19.75
N TYR A 8 -17.76 9.76 -18.56
CA TYR A 8 -17.23 10.39 -17.34
C TYR A 8 -15.86 9.89 -16.90
N LEU A 9 -15.46 8.68 -17.29
CA LEU A 9 -14.12 8.14 -17.05
C LEU A 9 -13.04 8.79 -17.92
N THR A 10 -13.44 9.45 -19.01
CA THR A 10 -12.53 9.95 -20.05
C THR A 10 -12.72 11.43 -20.40
N ASN A 11 -13.82 12.04 -19.99
CA ASN A 11 -14.18 13.42 -20.36
C ASN A 11 -13.65 14.48 -19.37
N GLY A 12 -12.84 14.08 -18.38
CA GLY A 12 -12.26 14.96 -17.37
C GLY A 12 -13.18 15.33 -16.22
N TYR A 13 -14.44 14.86 -16.18
CA TYR A 13 -15.36 15.14 -15.07
C TYR A 13 -14.79 14.70 -13.71
N LEU A 14 -14.13 13.54 -13.69
CA LEU A 14 -13.57 13.01 -12.45
C LEU A 14 -12.31 13.77 -11.98
N ASP A 15 -11.77 14.69 -12.78
CA ASP A 15 -10.73 15.63 -12.32
C ASP A 15 -11.29 16.77 -11.47
N THR A 16 -12.62 16.84 -11.29
CA THR A 16 -13.26 17.83 -10.41
C THR A 16 -12.70 17.73 -9.00
N VAL A 17 -12.17 18.85 -8.50
CA VAL A 17 -11.68 19.00 -7.13
C VAL A 17 -12.85 19.03 -6.16
N VAL A 18 -12.72 18.27 -5.09
CA VAL A 18 -13.66 18.18 -3.98
C VAL A 18 -13.11 19.03 -2.84
N ASP A 19 -13.77 20.16 -2.56
CA ASP A 19 -13.34 21.14 -1.55
C ASP A 19 -14.20 21.11 -0.27
N TRP A 20 -15.21 20.25 -0.21
CA TRP A 20 -16.13 20.14 0.92
C TRP A 20 -15.82 19.00 1.89
N ILE A 21 -14.71 18.27 1.72
CA ILE A 21 -14.29 17.22 2.65
C ILE A 21 -13.19 17.76 3.59
N PRO A 22 -13.48 17.95 4.90
CA PRO A 22 -12.49 18.40 5.86
C PRO A 22 -11.26 17.48 5.90
N GLY A 23 -10.06 18.06 5.93
CA GLY A 23 -8.79 17.31 5.96
C GLY A 23 -8.33 16.71 4.63
N MET A 24 -9.11 16.83 3.55
CA MET A 24 -8.76 16.29 2.22
C MET A 24 -8.61 17.38 1.14
N LYS A 25 -7.95 18.50 1.47
CA LYS A 25 -7.84 19.63 0.54
C LYS A 25 -7.11 19.24 -0.75
N GLY A 26 -7.77 19.50 -1.88
CA GLY A 26 -7.24 19.28 -3.24
C GLY A 26 -7.46 17.87 -3.79
N ILE A 27 -8.21 17.01 -3.08
CA ILE A 27 -8.59 15.70 -3.57
C ILE A 27 -9.57 15.84 -4.76
N ARG A 28 -9.46 14.99 -5.78
CA ARG A 28 -10.41 14.96 -6.91
C ARG A 28 -11.42 13.83 -6.73
N LEU A 29 -12.53 13.88 -7.47
CA LEU A 29 -13.46 12.74 -7.58
C LEU A 29 -12.74 11.46 -8.02
N TRP A 30 -11.73 11.58 -8.89
CA TRP A 30 -10.86 10.48 -9.33
C TRP A 30 -9.93 9.92 -8.25
N ASP A 31 -9.81 10.57 -7.11
CA ASP A 31 -8.96 10.11 -6.02
C ASP A 31 -9.80 9.44 -4.90
N LEU A 32 -11.13 9.60 -4.87
CA LEU A 32 -12.02 9.02 -3.85
C LEU A 32 -12.14 7.49 -3.97
N PRO A 33 -12.48 6.73 -2.91
CA PRO A 33 -12.58 5.27 -2.99
C PRO A 33 -13.49 4.79 -4.13
N THR A 34 -13.15 3.70 -4.83
CA THR A 34 -13.94 3.27 -5.99
C THR A 34 -15.37 2.86 -5.62
N PHE A 35 -15.63 2.51 -4.36
CA PHE A 35 -16.96 2.16 -3.85
C PHE A 35 -17.97 3.30 -3.95
N VAL A 36 -17.52 4.56 -4.05
CA VAL A 36 -18.43 5.72 -4.24
C VAL A 36 -18.62 6.12 -5.70
N ARG A 37 -18.06 5.35 -6.65
CA ARG A 37 -18.09 5.64 -8.10
C ARG A 37 -19.03 4.71 -8.84
N THR A 38 -20.31 4.75 -8.49
CA THR A 38 -21.35 3.94 -9.13
C THR A 38 -22.54 4.81 -9.52
N THR A 39 -23.23 4.41 -10.58
CA THR A 39 -24.54 4.96 -10.97
C THR A 39 -25.68 4.00 -10.65
N ASP A 40 -25.35 2.80 -10.15
CA ASP A 40 -26.32 1.80 -9.76
C ASP A 40 -26.76 2.06 -8.31
N PRO A 41 -28.03 2.43 -8.06
CA PRO A 41 -28.52 2.64 -6.70
C PRO A 41 -28.52 1.36 -5.86
N ASP A 42 -28.49 0.19 -6.50
CA ASP A 42 -28.46 -1.12 -5.84
C ASP A 42 -27.04 -1.69 -5.71
N ASP A 43 -26.00 -0.89 -6.00
CA ASP A 43 -24.61 -1.32 -5.85
C ASP A 43 -24.31 -1.78 -4.42
N VAL A 44 -23.92 -3.03 -4.29
CA VAL A 44 -23.73 -3.69 -2.99
C VAL A 44 -22.61 -3.05 -2.18
N LEU A 45 -21.51 -2.65 -2.83
CA LEU A 45 -20.35 -2.08 -2.14
C LEU A 45 -20.63 -0.64 -1.69
N PHE A 46 -21.31 0.15 -2.53
CA PHE A 46 -21.77 1.48 -2.17
C PHE A 46 -22.71 1.42 -0.97
N ASN A 47 -23.78 0.62 -1.04
CA ASN A 47 -24.78 0.52 0.01
C ASN A 47 -24.16 -0.01 1.32
N PHE A 48 -23.31 -1.04 1.24
CA PHE A 48 -22.57 -1.53 2.40
C PHE A 48 -21.68 -0.45 3.03
N THR A 49 -21.01 0.36 2.22
CA THR A 49 -20.14 1.45 2.70
C THR A 49 -20.96 2.54 3.39
N MET A 50 -22.10 2.95 2.81
CA MET A 50 -22.99 3.94 3.43
C MET A 50 -23.53 3.44 4.77
N ASP A 51 -24.02 2.20 4.81
CA ASP A 51 -24.45 1.52 6.03
C ASP A 51 -23.36 1.46 7.11
N ALA A 52 -22.11 1.17 6.72
CA ALA A 52 -20.98 1.14 7.64
C ALA A 52 -20.66 2.52 8.20
N VAL A 53 -20.73 3.57 7.37
CA VAL A 53 -20.53 4.96 7.79
C VAL A 53 -21.63 5.41 8.75
N GLU A 54 -22.90 5.09 8.48
CA GLU A 54 -24.00 5.41 9.39
C GLU A 54 -23.80 4.74 10.76
N ARG A 55 -23.39 3.46 10.77
CA ARG A 55 -23.07 2.76 12.02
C ARG A 55 -21.85 3.32 12.74
N ALA A 56 -20.87 3.88 12.02
CA ALA A 56 -19.69 4.48 12.64
C ALA A 56 -20.06 5.63 13.60
N TYR A 57 -21.12 6.40 13.31
CA TYR A 57 -21.63 7.44 14.21
C TYR A 57 -22.20 6.90 15.53
N THR A 58 -22.53 5.61 15.59
CA THR A 58 -23.02 4.95 16.80
C THR A 58 -21.91 4.22 17.58
N ALA A 59 -20.70 4.16 17.04
CA ALA A 59 -19.58 3.49 17.69
C ALA A 59 -19.12 4.26 18.93
N SER A 60 -18.78 3.54 20.00
CA SER A 60 -18.25 4.14 21.23
C SER A 60 -16.85 4.73 21.03
N ALA A 61 -16.09 4.20 20.08
CA ALA A 61 -14.76 4.66 19.70
C ALA A 61 -14.43 4.22 18.27
N MET A 62 -13.55 4.97 17.62
CA MET A 62 -12.96 4.59 16.33
C MET A 62 -11.47 4.34 16.47
N ILE A 63 -10.99 3.23 15.93
CA ILE A 63 -9.58 2.85 15.96
C ILE A 63 -9.05 2.89 14.54
N PHE A 64 -7.96 3.62 14.32
CA PHE A 64 -7.34 3.77 13.01
C PHE A 64 -5.92 3.20 13.02
N HIS A 65 -5.62 2.40 12.00
CA HIS A 65 -4.27 1.87 11.76
C HIS A 65 -3.41 2.94 11.07
N THR A 66 -3.16 4.05 11.76
CA THR A 66 -2.33 5.17 11.29
C THR A 66 -1.62 5.82 12.47
N PHE A 67 -0.81 6.85 12.25
CA PHE A 67 -0.17 7.63 13.32
C PHE A 67 -0.34 9.13 13.09
N ASP A 68 -0.40 9.89 14.19
CA ASP A 68 -0.75 11.31 14.18
C ASP A 68 0.06 12.15 13.17
N ALA A 69 1.37 11.92 13.06
CA ALA A 69 2.22 12.69 12.16
C ALA A 69 1.94 12.44 10.67
N LEU A 70 1.44 11.25 10.29
CA LEU A 70 1.18 10.91 8.89
C LEU A 70 -0.07 11.61 8.35
N GLU A 71 -1.10 11.76 9.19
CA GLU A 71 -2.45 12.15 8.80
C GLU A 71 -3.06 13.20 9.75
N SER A 72 -2.24 14.12 10.27
CA SER A 72 -2.66 15.08 11.31
C SER A 72 -3.87 15.91 10.91
N GLU A 73 -3.96 16.37 9.66
CA GLU A 73 -5.11 17.14 9.17
C GLU A 73 -6.41 16.33 9.18
N LEU A 74 -6.33 15.06 8.77
CA LEU A 74 -7.46 14.13 8.73
C LEU A 74 -7.91 13.75 10.15
N LEU A 75 -6.97 13.41 11.03
CA LEU A 75 -7.28 13.05 12.40
C LEU A 75 -7.89 14.22 13.17
N ASN A 76 -7.39 15.44 12.94
CA ASN A 76 -8.00 16.65 13.51
C ASN A 76 -9.45 16.86 13.01
N ALA A 77 -9.69 16.69 11.70
CA ALA A 77 -11.04 16.75 11.14
C ALA A 77 -11.96 15.69 11.77
N LEU A 78 -11.51 14.44 11.85
CA LEU A 78 -12.27 13.33 12.45
C LEU A 78 -12.54 13.56 13.93
N SER A 79 -11.60 14.14 14.68
CA SER A 79 -11.79 14.43 16.12
C SER A 79 -12.91 15.44 16.40
N SER A 80 -13.25 16.28 15.40
CA SER A 80 -14.37 17.20 15.49
C SER A 80 -15.73 16.52 15.23
N MET A 81 -15.71 15.35 14.59
CA MET A 81 -16.90 14.58 14.21
C MET A 81 -17.19 13.45 15.21
N PHE A 82 -16.13 12.82 15.73
CA PHE A 82 -16.20 11.67 16.61
C PHE A 82 -15.49 11.97 17.93
N PRO A 83 -16.16 11.75 19.08
CA PRO A 83 -15.61 12.15 20.38
C PRO A 83 -14.39 11.31 20.80
N ARG A 84 -14.23 10.10 20.26
CA ARG A 84 -13.19 9.15 20.64
C ARG A 84 -12.59 8.49 19.41
N ILE A 85 -11.43 8.99 19.01
CA ILE A 85 -10.63 8.41 17.93
C ILE A 85 -9.25 8.04 18.48
N TYR A 86 -8.73 6.90 18.03
CA TYR A 86 -7.42 6.39 18.45
C TYR A 86 -6.62 5.97 17.22
N ALA A 87 -5.61 6.75 16.87
CA ALA A 87 -4.59 6.33 15.91
C ALA A 87 -3.55 5.49 16.67
N ILE A 88 -3.45 4.19 16.35
CA ILE A 88 -2.62 3.22 17.07
C ILE A 88 -1.60 2.50 16.16
N GLY A 89 -1.38 3.02 14.96
CA GLY A 89 -0.41 2.50 14.01
C GLY A 89 0.99 3.11 14.15
N PRO A 90 1.98 2.63 13.39
CA PRO A 90 1.98 1.33 12.70
C PRO A 90 1.90 0.19 13.71
N LEU A 91 0.96 -0.74 13.50
CA LEU A 91 0.68 -1.81 14.47
C LEU A 91 1.89 -2.72 14.66
N SER A 92 2.64 -3.01 13.60
CA SER A 92 3.79 -3.90 13.70
C SER A 92 4.93 -3.31 14.55
N LEU A 93 5.22 -2.01 14.38
CA LEU A 93 6.19 -1.30 15.22
C LEU A 93 5.73 -1.23 16.68
N LEU A 94 4.44 -0.98 16.92
CA LEU A 94 3.88 -0.96 18.27
C LEU A 94 3.96 -2.35 18.93
N LEU A 95 3.60 -3.41 18.20
CA LEU A 95 3.69 -4.79 18.67
C LEU A 95 5.12 -5.19 19.03
N ASN A 96 6.11 -4.82 18.20
CA ASN A 96 7.53 -5.11 18.45
C ASN A 96 8.05 -4.49 19.77
N LYS A 97 7.40 -3.42 20.26
CA LYS A 97 7.74 -2.77 21.54
C LYS A 97 6.98 -3.38 22.73
N LEU A 98 5.76 -3.84 22.51
CA LEU A 98 4.90 -4.42 23.55
C LEU A 98 5.20 -5.90 23.82
N VAL A 99 5.55 -6.65 22.78
CA VAL A 99 5.77 -8.09 22.84
C VAL A 99 7.26 -8.40 22.95
N LYS A 100 7.68 -8.92 24.10
CA LYS A 100 9.07 -9.39 24.31
C LYS A 100 9.42 -10.52 23.36
N GLU A 101 10.70 -10.63 22.99
CA GLU A 101 11.17 -11.64 22.03
C GLU A 101 10.86 -13.09 22.44
N ASP A 102 10.91 -13.39 23.73
CA ASP A 102 10.63 -14.72 24.29
C ASP A 102 9.12 -14.99 24.53
N SER A 103 8.25 -14.06 24.12
CA SER A 103 6.81 -14.19 24.35
C SER A 103 6.18 -15.22 23.41
N PRO A 104 5.30 -16.11 23.91
CA PRO A 104 4.52 -17.01 23.05
C PRO A 104 3.58 -16.26 22.09
N LEU A 105 3.33 -14.97 22.32
CA LEU A 105 2.53 -14.13 21.41
C LEU A 105 3.27 -13.81 20.10
N LYS A 106 4.60 -13.96 20.06
CA LYS A 106 5.40 -13.70 18.85
C LYS A 106 5.18 -14.74 17.75
N SER A 107 4.62 -15.91 18.09
CA SER A 107 4.21 -16.93 17.10
C SER A 107 2.81 -16.69 16.54
N ILE A 108 2.07 -15.68 17.02
CA ILE A 108 0.78 -15.30 16.45
C ILE A 108 1.07 -14.38 15.28
N ASP A 109 1.05 -14.94 14.08
CA ASP A 109 1.19 -14.17 12.85
C ASP A 109 -0.18 -13.77 12.30
N CYS A 110 -0.26 -12.58 11.70
CA CYS A 110 -1.44 -12.06 11.03
C CYS A 110 -1.47 -12.46 9.55
N ASN A 111 -0.77 -13.53 9.19
CA ASN A 111 -0.71 -14.07 7.84
C ASN A 111 -1.57 -15.34 7.72
N LEU A 112 -2.35 -15.43 6.64
CA LEU A 112 -3.20 -16.58 6.33
C LEU A 112 -2.52 -17.59 5.39
N TRP A 113 -1.30 -17.29 4.92
CA TRP A 113 -0.62 -18.02 3.86
C TRP A 113 0.74 -18.56 4.29
N MET A 114 1.12 -19.71 3.72
CA MET A 114 2.43 -20.31 3.96
C MET A 114 3.53 -19.44 3.35
N GLU A 115 4.51 -19.09 4.17
CA GLU A 115 5.57 -18.18 3.80
C GLU A 115 6.76 -18.91 3.17
N ASP A 116 7.20 -18.42 2.01
CA ASP A 116 8.46 -18.86 1.43
C ASP A 116 9.61 -18.02 1.99
N THR A 117 10.42 -18.66 2.83
CA THR A 117 11.62 -18.05 3.44
C THR A 117 12.86 -18.20 2.57
N GLU A 118 12.81 -18.95 1.47
CA GLU A 118 13.93 -19.07 0.54
C GLU A 118 14.26 -17.74 -0.14
N CYS A 119 13.28 -16.83 -0.22
CA CYS A 119 13.49 -15.48 -0.74
C CYS A 119 14.58 -14.71 0.00
N PHE A 120 14.77 -14.94 1.31
CA PHE A 120 15.83 -14.28 2.08
C PHE A 120 17.23 -14.67 1.62
N ARG A 121 17.48 -15.95 1.32
CA ARG A 121 18.80 -16.38 0.82
C ARG A 121 19.17 -15.69 -0.48
N TRP A 122 18.19 -15.46 -1.36
CA TRP A 122 18.40 -14.73 -2.58
C TRP A 122 18.62 -13.23 -2.31
N LEU A 123 17.82 -12.63 -1.43
CA LEU A 123 17.95 -11.22 -1.03
C LEU A 123 19.29 -10.92 -0.35
N ASP A 124 19.81 -11.83 0.48
CA ASP A 124 21.12 -11.75 1.14
C ASP A 124 22.28 -11.67 0.14
N SER A 125 22.09 -12.24 -1.05
CA SER A 125 23.09 -12.22 -2.12
C SER A 125 23.12 -10.91 -2.94
N LYS A 126 22.21 -9.98 -2.65
CA LYS A 126 22.05 -8.74 -3.43
C LYS A 126 22.62 -7.54 -2.69
N GLU A 127 23.08 -6.57 -3.47
CA GLU A 127 23.59 -5.32 -2.94
C GLU A 127 22.51 -4.54 -2.17
N PRO A 128 22.89 -3.74 -1.16
CA PRO A 128 21.95 -2.89 -0.45
C PRO A 128 21.17 -1.98 -1.40
N LYS A 129 19.85 -1.88 -1.17
CA LYS A 129 18.94 -1.01 -1.93
C LYS A 129 18.93 -1.25 -3.44
N SER A 130 19.28 -2.45 -3.91
CA SER A 130 19.36 -2.79 -5.33
C SER A 130 18.16 -3.59 -5.87
N VAL A 131 17.26 -4.07 -5.01
CA VAL A 131 16.15 -4.96 -5.40
C VAL A 131 14.83 -4.20 -5.36
N LEU A 132 14.05 -4.31 -6.42
CA LEU A 132 12.63 -3.93 -6.42
C LEU A 132 11.79 -5.09 -5.88
N TYR A 133 11.02 -4.84 -4.83
CA TYR A 133 9.99 -5.77 -4.38
C TYR A 133 8.69 -5.49 -5.14
N VAL A 134 8.00 -6.54 -5.60
CA VAL A 134 6.74 -6.42 -6.35
C VAL A 134 5.68 -7.30 -5.70
N ASN A 135 4.62 -6.69 -5.20
CA ASN A 135 3.48 -7.41 -4.63
C ASN A 135 2.19 -6.57 -4.75
N PHE A 136 1.16 -7.13 -5.38
CA PHE A 136 -0.14 -6.48 -5.57
C PHE A 136 -1.18 -6.89 -4.51
N GLY A 137 -0.73 -7.49 -3.41
CA GLY A 137 -1.58 -7.89 -2.30
C GLY A 137 -2.41 -9.13 -2.59
N SER A 138 -3.41 -9.36 -1.74
CA SER A 138 -4.19 -10.60 -1.73
C SER A 138 -5.46 -10.57 -2.58
N ILE A 139 -5.84 -9.41 -3.12
CA ILE A 139 -7.14 -9.19 -3.77
C ILE A 139 -7.00 -8.66 -5.21
N ALA A 140 -5.89 -8.02 -5.58
CA ALA A 140 -5.72 -7.51 -6.94
C ALA A 140 -5.60 -8.69 -7.93
N ILE A 141 -6.51 -8.74 -8.89
CA ILE A 141 -6.51 -9.76 -9.94
C ILE A 141 -5.90 -9.15 -11.20
N LEU A 142 -4.77 -9.71 -11.65
CA LEU A 142 -4.11 -9.31 -12.89
C LEU A 142 -4.76 -9.99 -14.08
N THR A 143 -5.04 -9.23 -15.14
CA THR A 143 -5.29 -9.82 -16.46
C THR A 143 -4.01 -10.39 -17.05
N ARG A 144 -4.13 -11.31 -18.01
CA ARG A 144 -2.97 -11.86 -18.71
C ARG A 144 -2.17 -10.78 -19.43
N GLU A 145 -2.86 -9.80 -20.00
CA GLU A 145 -2.24 -8.66 -20.68
C GLU A 145 -1.43 -7.80 -19.69
N GLU A 146 -1.99 -7.45 -18.52
CA GLU A 146 -1.28 -6.71 -17.49
C GLU A 146 -0.07 -7.48 -16.95
N LEU A 147 -0.22 -8.78 -16.70
CA LEU A 147 0.88 -9.65 -16.27
C LEU A 147 2.05 -9.59 -17.27
N ILE A 148 1.76 -9.68 -18.57
CA ILE A 148 2.78 -9.58 -19.63
C ILE A 148 3.41 -8.19 -19.68
N GLU A 149 2.62 -7.11 -19.56
CA GLU A 149 3.17 -5.75 -19.59
C GLU A 149 4.05 -5.46 -18.36
N PHE A 150 3.67 -5.94 -17.18
CA PHE A 150 4.53 -5.88 -15.98
C PHE A 150 5.81 -6.68 -16.17
N ALA A 151 5.71 -7.94 -16.59
CA ALA A 151 6.86 -8.81 -16.80
C ALA A 151 7.87 -8.19 -17.78
N MET A 152 7.39 -7.77 -18.95
CA MET A 152 8.27 -7.17 -19.96
C MET A 152 8.85 -5.82 -19.49
N GLY A 153 8.09 -5.02 -18.73
CA GLY A 153 8.59 -3.76 -18.17
C GLY A 153 9.69 -3.97 -17.14
N LEU A 154 9.49 -4.94 -16.23
CA LEU A 154 10.48 -5.34 -15.23
C LEU A 154 11.75 -5.88 -15.90
N ALA A 155 11.64 -6.76 -16.90
CA ALA A 155 12.78 -7.27 -17.65
C ALA A 155 13.57 -6.16 -18.37
N ASN A 156 12.87 -5.20 -18.98
CA ASN A 156 13.49 -4.09 -19.70
C ASN A 156 14.20 -3.09 -18.77
N SER A 157 13.72 -2.94 -17.52
CA SER A 157 14.33 -2.04 -16.53
C SER A 157 15.77 -2.40 -16.16
N LYS A 158 16.15 -3.67 -16.39
CA LYS A 158 17.42 -4.28 -15.97
C LYS A 158 17.68 -4.30 -14.46
N GLN A 159 16.71 -3.88 -13.64
CA GLN A 159 16.79 -3.96 -12.19
C GLN A 159 16.60 -5.40 -11.69
N PRO A 160 17.29 -5.81 -10.62
CA PRO A 160 16.92 -7.00 -9.86
C PRO A 160 15.54 -6.84 -9.20
N PHE A 161 14.74 -7.90 -9.17
CA PHE A 161 13.42 -7.84 -8.54
C PHE A 161 13.00 -9.16 -7.90
N LEU A 162 12.29 -9.06 -6.78
CA LEU A 162 11.53 -10.14 -6.15
C LEU A 162 10.05 -9.90 -6.45
N TRP A 163 9.40 -10.82 -7.15
CA TRP A 163 8.00 -10.69 -7.51
C TRP A 163 7.15 -11.79 -6.90
N ILE A 164 6.21 -11.39 -6.06
CA ILE A 164 5.17 -12.26 -5.53
C ILE A 164 4.08 -12.40 -6.59
N ILE A 165 4.00 -13.58 -7.20
CA ILE A 165 3.00 -13.91 -8.21
C ILE A 165 2.16 -15.03 -7.66
N ARG A 166 0.86 -14.77 -7.53
CA ARG A 166 -0.12 -15.75 -7.13
C ARG A 166 -0.86 -16.29 -8.35
N PRO A 167 -0.66 -17.57 -8.72
CA PRO A 167 -1.32 -18.15 -9.90
C PRO A 167 -2.85 -18.04 -9.87
N ASP A 168 -3.45 -18.09 -8.69
CA ASP A 168 -4.90 -18.02 -8.47
C ASP A 168 -5.49 -16.62 -8.64
N LEU A 169 -4.65 -15.58 -8.65
CA LEU A 169 -5.03 -14.17 -8.86
C LEU A 169 -4.74 -13.69 -10.29
N VAL A 170 -4.44 -14.60 -11.21
CA VAL A 170 -4.32 -14.29 -12.64
C VAL A 170 -5.58 -14.74 -13.36
N LYS A 171 -6.25 -13.81 -14.05
CA LYS A 171 -7.48 -14.13 -14.78
C LYS A 171 -7.17 -14.96 -16.03
N GLY A 172 -7.49 -16.25 -15.99
CA GLY A 172 -7.33 -17.22 -17.09
C GLY A 172 -6.36 -18.37 -16.73
N ASP A 173 -6.51 -19.52 -17.38
CA ASP A 173 -5.83 -20.81 -17.05
C ASP A 173 -4.29 -20.83 -17.20
N SER A 174 -3.61 -19.70 -17.36
CA SER A 174 -2.14 -19.66 -17.43
C SER A 174 -1.56 -18.46 -16.68
N SER A 175 -1.08 -18.68 -15.46
CA SER A 175 -0.10 -17.82 -14.78
C SER A 175 1.31 -17.92 -15.39
N VAL A 176 1.43 -18.61 -16.51
CA VAL A 176 2.69 -18.90 -17.19
C VAL A 176 3.24 -17.61 -17.79
N LEU A 177 4.29 -17.11 -17.15
CA LEU A 177 5.10 -16.02 -17.68
C LEU A 177 5.75 -16.42 -19.02
N PRO A 178 5.94 -15.49 -19.97
CA PRO A 178 6.58 -15.80 -21.24
C PRO A 178 7.97 -16.41 -21.03
N ARG A 179 8.32 -17.45 -21.79
CA ARG A 179 9.64 -18.09 -21.71
C ARG A 179 10.78 -17.10 -21.94
N GLU A 180 10.61 -16.19 -22.90
CA GLU A 180 11.54 -15.11 -23.21
C GLU A 180 11.82 -14.22 -21.99
N PHE A 181 10.82 -13.98 -21.15
CA PHE A 181 10.96 -13.21 -19.92
C PHE A 181 11.76 -13.96 -18.85
N ILE A 182 11.52 -15.27 -18.70
CA ILE A 182 12.27 -16.11 -17.76
C ILE A 182 13.75 -16.13 -18.13
N GLU A 183 14.05 -16.36 -19.41
CA GLU A 183 15.43 -16.37 -19.93
C GLU A 183 16.11 -14.99 -19.78
N GLU A 184 15.42 -13.89 -20.10
CA GLU A 184 15.97 -12.52 -20.02
C GLU A 184 16.21 -12.02 -18.58
N THR A 185 15.54 -12.61 -17.60
CA THR A 185 15.64 -12.21 -16.20
C THR A 185 16.45 -13.18 -15.34
N GLU A 186 17.02 -14.22 -15.96
CA GLU A 186 17.84 -15.22 -15.29
C GLU A 186 18.95 -14.56 -14.44
N GLY A 187 19.07 -14.99 -13.19
CA GLY A 187 20.03 -14.45 -12.20
C GLY A 187 19.65 -13.11 -11.56
N ARG A 188 18.66 -12.38 -12.11
CA ARG A 188 18.22 -11.05 -11.63
C ARG A 188 16.80 -11.04 -11.07
N SER A 189 16.01 -12.09 -11.31
CA SER A 189 14.67 -12.25 -10.76
C SER A 189 14.58 -13.36 -9.74
N MET A 190 13.64 -13.23 -8.82
CA MET A 190 13.10 -14.32 -8.01
C MET A 190 11.58 -14.22 -7.95
N TYR A 191 10.93 -15.38 -8.00
CA TYR A 191 9.47 -15.52 -7.88
C TYR A 191 9.16 -16.34 -6.64
N ALA A 192 8.11 -15.95 -5.93
CA ALA A 192 7.54 -16.71 -4.83
C ALA A 192 6.02 -16.55 -4.82
N ASP A 193 5.30 -17.55 -4.30
CA ASP A 193 3.84 -17.47 -4.18
C ASP A 193 3.44 -16.52 -3.04
N TRP A 194 4.22 -16.52 -1.96
CA TRP A 194 4.02 -15.66 -0.81
C TRP A 194 5.30 -15.51 0.02
N CYS A 195 5.44 -14.40 0.75
CA CYS A 195 6.59 -14.12 1.61
C CYS A 195 6.16 -13.32 2.86
N PRO A 196 6.95 -13.31 3.94
CA PRO A 196 6.74 -12.40 5.07
C PRO A 196 7.07 -10.97 4.62
N GLN A 197 6.08 -10.26 4.08
CA GLN A 197 6.23 -8.97 3.41
C GLN A 197 6.93 -7.93 4.30
N GLU A 198 6.58 -7.84 5.58
CA GLU A 198 7.21 -6.90 6.51
C GLU A 198 8.72 -7.17 6.64
N ALA A 199 9.12 -8.43 6.77
CA ALA A 199 10.52 -8.81 6.86
C ALA A 199 11.26 -8.57 5.54
N VAL A 200 10.61 -8.82 4.39
CA VAL A 200 11.15 -8.48 3.07
C VAL A 200 11.37 -6.97 2.93
N LEU A 201 10.37 -6.14 3.25
CA LEU A 201 10.47 -4.68 3.15
C LEU A 201 11.56 -4.10 4.08
N ASN A 202 11.79 -4.72 5.24
CA ASN A 202 12.88 -4.35 6.15
C ASN A 202 14.26 -4.87 5.71
N HIS A 203 14.34 -5.73 4.70
CA HIS A 203 15.61 -6.29 4.23
C HIS A 203 16.50 -5.22 3.56
N LEU A 204 17.81 -5.29 3.82
CA LEU A 204 18.77 -4.25 3.39
C LEU A 204 18.83 -4.09 1.85
N SER A 205 18.63 -5.18 1.11
CA SER A 205 18.68 -5.16 -0.36
C SER A 205 17.44 -4.54 -1.01
N ILE A 206 16.30 -4.39 -0.31
CA ILE A 206 15.11 -3.76 -0.88
C ILE A 206 15.31 -2.25 -1.03
N GLY A 207 15.27 -1.79 -2.28
CA GLY A 207 15.42 -0.38 -2.68
C GLY A 207 14.14 0.31 -3.12
N GLY A 208 13.07 -0.44 -3.38
CA GLY A 208 11.78 0.08 -3.82
C GLY A 208 10.68 -0.97 -3.78
N PHE A 209 9.42 -0.52 -3.80
CA PHE A 209 8.24 -1.38 -3.74
C PHE A 209 7.21 -1.02 -4.81
N LEU A 210 6.97 -1.91 -5.77
CA LEU A 210 5.84 -1.82 -6.69
C LEU A 210 4.62 -2.49 -6.05
N THR A 211 3.61 -1.68 -5.74
CA THR A 211 2.45 -2.10 -4.94
C THR A 211 1.13 -1.58 -5.49
N HIS A 212 0.06 -2.29 -5.16
CA HIS A 212 -1.31 -1.86 -5.38
C HIS A 212 -1.80 -0.74 -4.44
N CYS A 213 -0.98 -0.32 -3.47
CA CYS A 213 -1.30 0.73 -2.49
C CYS A 213 -2.40 0.38 -1.49
N GLY A 214 -2.60 -0.89 -1.16
CA GLY A 214 -3.43 -1.26 -0.01
C GLY A 214 -2.87 -0.66 1.29
N TRP A 215 -3.73 -0.27 2.22
CA TRP A 215 -3.33 0.51 3.39
C TRP A 215 -2.24 -0.16 4.25
N ASN A 216 -2.33 -1.47 4.48
CA ASN A 216 -1.29 -2.20 5.23
C ASN A 216 0.07 -2.14 4.51
N SER A 217 0.09 -2.35 3.19
CA SER A 217 1.32 -2.23 2.39
C SER A 217 1.91 -0.83 2.43
N ILE A 218 1.09 0.22 2.45
CA ILE A 218 1.54 1.61 2.61
C ILE A 218 2.23 1.78 3.96
N ILE A 219 1.56 1.39 5.05
CA ILE A 219 2.09 1.54 6.41
C ILE A 219 3.38 0.73 6.61
N GLU A 220 3.44 -0.50 6.08
CA GLU A 220 4.66 -1.34 6.12
C GLU A 220 5.80 -0.69 5.33
N SER A 221 5.53 -0.13 4.15
CA SER A 221 6.55 0.54 3.31
C SER A 221 7.09 1.80 3.99
N VAL A 222 6.21 2.62 4.56
CA VAL A 222 6.56 3.81 5.34
C VAL A 222 7.41 3.42 6.56
N SER A 223 6.98 2.42 7.31
CA SER A 223 7.67 1.93 8.51
C SER A 223 9.04 1.30 8.18
N SER A 224 9.19 0.74 6.97
CA SER A 224 10.44 0.14 6.51
C SER A 224 11.38 1.15 5.84
N GLY A 225 10.87 2.31 5.39
CA GLY A 225 11.65 3.31 4.67
C GLY A 225 11.89 2.94 3.22
N VAL A 226 10.90 2.36 2.55
CA VAL A 226 11.00 1.87 1.16
C VAL A 226 10.05 2.67 0.25
N PRO A 227 10.56 3.43 -0.73
CA PRO A 227 9.70 4.24 -1.60
C PRO A 227 8.96 3.36 -2.61
N MET A 228 7.88 3.89 -3.19
CA MET A 228 6.89 3.07 -3.90
C MET A 228 6.73 3.44 -5.38
N ILE A 229 6.38 2.44 -6.20
CA ILE A 229 5.60 2.67 -7.42
C ILE A 229 4.18 2.20 -7.13
N CYS A 230 3.23 3.08 -7.36
CA CYS A 230 1.85 2.96 -6.98
C CYS A 230 0.99 2.55 -8.19
N TRP A 231 0.35 1.38 -8.12
CA TRP A 231 -0.59 0.89 -9.13
C TRP A 231 -1.96 0.60 -8.50
N PRO A 232 -2.80 1.61 -8.26
CA PRO A 232 -4.06 1.42 -7.54
C PRO A 232 -5.09 0.64 -8.37
N TYR A 233 -5.58 -0.48 -7.84
CA TYR A 233 -6.54 -1.37 -8.50
C TYR A 233 -7.99 -1.03 -8.12
N PHE A 234 -8.33 -1.05 -6.82
CA PHE A 234 -9.70 -0.89 -6.33
C PHE A 234 -9.78 -0.30 -4.91
N GLY A 235 -10.98 0.05 -4.48
CA GLY A 235 -11.26 0.52 -3.12
C GLY A 235 -10.57 1.85 -2.80
N ASP A 236 -9.93 1.90 -1.65
CA ASP A 236 -9.18 3.04 -1.09
C ASP A 236 -7.83 3.28 -1.77
N GLN A 237 -7.33 2.32 -2.56
CA GLN A 237 -5.98 2.34 -3.13
C GLN A 237 -5.68 3.59 -3.96
N ARG A 238 -6.68 4.15 -4.65
CA ARG A 238 -6.52 5.41 -5.40
C ARG A 238 -6.27 6.58 -4.46
N THR A 239 -7.01 6.66 -3.36
CA THR A 239 -6.78 7.67 -2.33
C THR A 239 -5.38 7.53 -1.76
N ASN A 240 -4.99 6.30 -1.39
CA ASN A 240 -3.67 5.99 -0.85
C ASN A 240 -2.53 6.37 -1.82
N CYS A 241 -2.71 6.05 -3.10
CA CYS A 241 -1.79 6.44 -4.17
C CYS A 241 -1.63 7.96 -4.25
N THR A 242 -2.73 8.72 -4.24
CA THR A 242 -2.69 10.18 -4.29
C THR A 242 -1.93 10.77 -3.10
N TYR A 243 -2.14 10.24 -1.89
CA TYR A 243 -1.37 10.65 -0.70
C TYR A 243 0.11 10.30 -0.82
N ALA A 244 0.45 9.06 -1.19
CA ALA A 244 1.83 8.62 -1.37
C ALA A 244 2.59 9.45 -2.40
N CYS A 245 1.97 9.76 -3.53
CA CYS A 245 2.61 10.48 -4.63
C CYS A 245 2.66 12.00 -4.40
N SER A 246 1.60 12.60 -3.84
CA SER A 246 1.43 14.08 -3.84
C SER A 246 1.54 14.74 -2.47
N LYS A 247 1.26 14.02 -1.38
CA LYS A 247 1.28 14.59 -0.01
C LYS A 247 2.53 14.19 0.74
N TRP A 248 2.85 12.90 0.71
CA TRP A 248 4.03 12.36 1.38
C TRP A 248 5.26 12.37 0.49
N GLU A 249 5.09 12.43 -0.83
CA GLU A 249 6.15 12.50 -1.84
C GLU A 249 7.12 11.31 -1.75
N ILE A 250 6.54 10.10 -1.62
CA ILE A 250 7.27 8.83 -1.48
C ILE A 250 6.86 7.79 -2.52
N GLY A 251 6.05 8.19 -3.51
CA GLY A 251 5.49 7.30 -4.53
C GLY A 251 5.55 7.88 -5.94
N LEU A 252 5.67 7.00 -6.93
CA LEU A 252 5.43 7.29 -8.34
C LEU A 252 4.17 6.57 -8.81
N GLU A 253 3.23 7.29 -9.41
CA GLU A 253 2.00 6.67 -9.91
C GLU A 253 2.20 6.00 -11.28
N LEU A 254 1.78 4.74 -11.39
CA LEU A 254 1.53 4.07 -12.67
C LEU A 254 0.07 4.29 -13.07
N SER A 255 -0.19 5.41 -13.76
CA SER A 255 -1.54 5.82 -14.14
C SER A 255 -2.06 5.06 -15.37
N GLY A 256 -3.35 4.73 -15.35
CA GLY A 256 -4.06 4.17 -16.50
C GLY A 256 -3.75 2.71 -16.79
N ALA A 257 -3.89 2.32 -18.06
CA ALA A 257 -3.61 0.94 -18.49
C ALA A 257 -2.11 0.63 -18.37
N VAL A 258 -1.79 -0.55 -17.84
CA VAL A 258 -0.41 -1.01 -17.66
C VAL A 258 0.28 -1.13 -19.02
N LYS A 259 1.43 -0.47 -19.16
CA LYS A 259 2.27 -0.52 -20.36
C LYS A 259 3.71 -0.74 -19.95
N ARG A 260 4.38 -1.72 -20.55
CA ARG A 260 5.77 -2.11 -20.24
C ARG A 260 6.76 -0.97 -20.28
N LYS A 261 6.58 -0.01 -21.21
CA LYS A 261 7.45 1.18 -21.32
C LYS A 261 7.31 2.11 -20.12
N GLU A 262 6.09 2.25 -19.59
CA GLU A 262 5.87 3.08 -18.40
C GLU A 262 6.36 2.36 -17.15
N VAL A 263 6.09 1.05 -17.02
CA VAL A 263 6.65 0.21 -15.95
C VAL A 263 8.18 0.31 -15.93
N GLU A 264 8.84 0.10 -17.07
CA GLU A 264 10.29 0.23 -17.21
C GLU A 264 10.78 1.61 -16.74
N LYS A 265 10.16 2.68 -17.24
CA LYS A 265 10.52 4.06 -16.92
C LYS A 265 10.40 4.34 -15.43
N LEU A 266 9.29 3.97 -14.80
CA LEU A 266 9.05 4.21 -13.38
C LEU A 266 9.99 3.38 -12.49
N VAL A 267 10.26 2.13 -12.87
CA VAL A 267 11.23 1.29 -12.15
C VAL A 267 12.63 1.88 -12.22
N ARG A 268 13.08 2.33 -13.39
CA ARG A 268 14.38 3.01 -13.54
C ARG A 268 14.42 4.32 -12.73
N GLU A 269 13.36 5.13 -12.79
CA GLU A 269 13.28 6.40 -12.06
C GLU A 269 13.32 6.20 -10.53
N LEU A 270 12.58 5.22 -10.00
CA LEU A 270 12.58 4.91 -8.57
C LEU A 270 13.95 4.40 -8.09
N MET A 271 14.55 3.49 -8.87
CA MET A 271 15.76 2.79 -8.45
C MET A 271 17.03 3.62 -8.64
N GLU A 272 17.14 4.32 -9.78
CA GLU A 272 18.38 5.01 -10.21
C GLU A 272 18.21 6.53 -10.42
N GLY A 273 16.97 6.99 -10.67
CA GLY A 273 16.66 8.37 -11.02
C GLY A 273 16.73 9.36 -9.85
N ASP A 274 16.70 10.65 -10.19
CA ASP A 274 16.82 11.72 -9.20
C ASP A 274 15.55 11.86 -8.35
N LYS A 275 14.36 11.62 -8.92
CA LYS A 275 13.13 11.54 -8.10
C LYS A 275 13.19 10.35 -7.15
N GLY A 276 13.74 9.21 -7.60
CA GLY A 276 14.05 8.05 -6.78
C GLY A 276 14.84 8.40 -5.53
N LYS A 277 15.93 9.16 -5.69
CA LYS A 277 16.79 9.60 -4.58
C LYS A 277 16.03 10.52 -3.60
N GLN A 278 15.28 11.50 -4.11
CA GLN A 278 14.48 12.40 -3.28
C GLN A 278 13.44 11.64 -2.45
N MET A 279 12.73 10.68 -3.05
CA MET A 279 11.77 9.84 -2.31
C MET A 279 12.44 8.98 -1.25
N LYS A 280 13.65 8.46 -1.52
CA LYS A 280 14.44 7.68 -0.54
C LYS A 280 14.83 8.54 0.67
N GLU A 281 15.19 9.81 0.46
CA GLU A 281 15.46 10.76 1.55
C GLU A 281 14.17 11.05 2.34
N ARG A 282 13.08 11.38 1.63
CA ARG A 282 11.80 11.73 2.22
C ARG A 282 11.18 10.60 3.05
N ILE A 283 11.25 9.36 2.57
CA ILE A 283 10.65 8.23 3.30
C ILE A 283 11.42 7.85 4.57
N VAL A 284 12.70 8.19 4.67
CA VAL A 284 13.47 8.01 5.92
C VAL A 284 12.94 8.94 7.02
N GLU A 285 12.51 10.16 6.67
CA GLU A 285 11.85 11.07 7.61
C GLU A 285 10.54 10.45 8.12
N TRP A 286 9.71 9.93 7.21
CA TRP A 286 8.45 9.28 7.57
C TRP A 286 8.65 8.03 8.42
N LYS A 287 9.67 7.22 8.11
CA LYS A 287 10.08 6.07 8.94
C LYS A 287 10.43 6.50 10.36
N THR A 288 11.17 7.60 10.50
CA THR A 288 11.57 8.14 11.81
C THR A 288 10.34 8.57 12.61
N LEU A 289 9.42 9.30 11.98
CA LEU A 289 8.15 9.72 12.61
C LEU A 289 7.27 8.53 13.03
N ALA A 290 7.24 7.47 12.21
CA ALA A 290 6.54 6.23 12.55
C ALA A 290 7.14 5.52 13.79
N GLN A 291 8.48 5.55 13.92
CA GLN A 291 9.17 5.01 15.10
C GLN A 291 8.90 5.85 16.35
N GLU A 292 8.97 7.19 16.23
CA GLU A 292 8.68 8.13 17.32
C GLU A 292 7.23 8.00 17.80
N ALA A 293 6.27 7.86 16.88
CA ALA A 293 4.86 7.68 17.22
C ALA A 293 4.59 6.43 18.07
N THR A 294 5.42 5.40 17.94
CA THR A 294 5.29 4.14 18.68
C THR A 294 6.25 4.04 19.86
N ASP A 295 7.08 5.04 20.16
CA ASP A 295 7.93 5.04 21.36
C ASP A 295 7.10 5.11 22.64
N ALA A 296 7.73 4.91 23.80
CA ALA A 296 7.04 4.86 25.10
C ALA A 296 6.14 6.10 25.39
N ASN A 297 6.50 7.26 24.84
CA ASN A 297 5.71 8.50 24.93
C ASN A 297 5.19 8.97 23.57
N GLY A 298 5.20 8.09 22.57
CA GLY A 298 4.71 8.36 21.22
C GLY A 298 3.19 8.43 21.20
N SER A 299 2.64 9.15 20.21
CA SER A 299 1.20 9.36 20.08
C SER A 299 0.40 8.06 19.98
N SER A 300 0.89 7.08 19.23
CA SER A 300 0.23 5.79 19.05
C SER A 300 0.25 4.94 20.32
N SER A 301 1.36 4.94 21.06
CA SER A 301 1.45 4.27 22.37
C SER A 301 0.49 4.88 23.39
N ILE A 302 0.46 6.22 23.46
CA ILE A 302 -0.47 6.94 24.34
C ILE A 302 -1.92 6.66 23.96
N ASN A 303 -2.25 6.66 22.66
CA ASN A 303 -3.60 6.36 22.19
C ASN A 303 -3.99 4.91 22.47
N PHE A 304 -3.06 3.97 22.35
CA PHE A 304 -3.26 2.57 22.70
C PHE A 304 -3.54 2.40 24.21
N ASP A 305 -2.78 3.06 25.08
CA ASP A 305 -3.01 3.02 26.53
C ASP A 305 -4.36 3.64 26.91
N LYS A 306 -4.74 4.75 26.27
CA LYS A 306 -6.08 5.35 26.46
C LYS A 306 -7.18 4.39 26.04
N LEU A 307 -7.04 3.75 24.88
CA LEU A 307 -7.99 2.75 24.39
C LEU A 307 -8.10 1.57 25.37
N LEU A 308 -6.98 1.05 25.87
CA LEU A 308 -6.96 -0.06 26.82
C LEU A 308 -7.68 0.31 28.13
N ASN A 309 -7.42 1.51 28.66
CA ASN A 309 -8.09 1.99 29.87
C ASN A 309 -9.60 2.08 29.69
N GLU A 310 -10.09 2.53 28.53
CA GLU A 310 -11.52 2.60 28.22
C GLU A 310 -12.18 1.22 28.03
N LEU A 311 -11.44 0.24 27.52
CA LEU A 311 -11.95 -1.13 27.33
C LEU A 311 -11.98 -1.95 28.62
N LEU A 312 -11.15 -1.61 29.60
CA LEU A 312 -11.03 -2.32 30.87
C LEU A 312 -11.93 -1.74 31.99
N THR A 313 -12.56 -0.59 31.75
CA THR A 313 -13.55 0.05 32.64
C THR A 313 -14.98 -0.32 32.27
#